data_AF-A0A7J4DTP8-F1
#
_entry.id   AF-A0A7J4DTP8-F1
#
_cell.length_a   1.000
_cell.length_b   1.000
_cell.length_c   1.000
_cell.angle_alpha   90.00
_cell.angle_beta   90.00
_cell.angle_gamma   90.00
#
_symmetry.space_group_name_H-M   'P 1'
#
loop_
_entity.id
_entity.type
_entity.pdbx_description
1 polymer ?
#
loop_
_entity_poly.entity_id
_entity_poly.type
_entity_poly.pdbx_seq_one_letter_code
_entity_poly.pdbx_strand_id
1 'polypeptide(L)'
;MVVAVEEKIVKSISFGILSPDEIRRMSVTAIVTSELYDEDGRPIQGGLMDPRLGAVSPGQICPTCGNDAKSCPGHFGHVELARPVIHVGFIKHIYDTLRSTCRRCGRIKLPETELTRYSNLLKKLKERWPLLAKMLAQNLSLFLYFHTAYNLNGHQPYPADSYST
;
A
#
# COMPACT_ATOMS: atom_id res chain seq x y z
N MET A 1 2.67 4.51 48.12
CA MET A 1 3.33 5.02 46.91
C MET A 1 2.31 4.97 45.77
N VAL A 2 1.85 6.12 45.29
CA VAL A 2 0.93 6.20 44.15
C VAL A 2 1.81 6.31 42.91
N VAL A 3 1.84 5.27 42.08
CA VAL A 3 2.51 5.34 40.78
C VAL A 3 1.59 6.11 39.86
N ALA A 4 1.98 7.34 39.49
CA ALA A 4 1.27 8.12 38.49
C ALA A 4 1.36 7.38 37.14
N VAL A 5 0.21 6.98 36.59
CA VAL A 5 0.12 6.42 35.25
C VAL A 5 0.09 7.59 34.27
N GLU A 6 1.19 7.84 33.56
CA GLU A 6 1.18 8.79 32.45
C GLU A 6 0.38 8.20 31.28
N GLU A 7 -0.80 8.76 31.01
CA GLU A 7 -1.60 8.40 29.85
C GLU A 7 -0.91 8.86 28.56
N LYS A 8 -0.50 7.90 27.72
CA LYS A 8 0.08 8.19 26.41
C LYS A 8 -1.02 8.55 25.42
N ILE A 9 -0.97 9.79 24.90
CA ILE A 9 -1.93 10.29 23.91
C ILE A 9 -1.29 10.25 22.51
N VAL A 10 -2.07 9.81 21.51
CA VAL A 10 -1.62 9.80 20.10
C VAL A 10 -1.47 11.23 19.59
N LYS A 11 -0.25 11.62 19.21
CA LYS A 11 0.05 12.96 18.69
C LYS A 11 -0.34 13.15 17.22
N SER A 12 -0.12 12.11 16.39
CA SER A 12 -0.35 12.19 14.94
C SER A 12 -0.39 10.79 14.31
N ILE A 13 -1.06 10.68 13.15
CA ILE A 13 -1.10 9.46 12.33
C ILE A 13 -0.43 9.77 10.98
N SER A 14 0.46 8.88 10.52
CA SER A 14 1.06 8.95 9.18
C SER A 14 0.55 7.81 8.32
N PHE A 15 0.05 8.17 7.14
CA PHE A 15 -0.42 7.20 6.15
C PHE A 15 0.72 6.80 5.23
N GLY A 16 0.72 5.53 4.83
CA GLY A 16 1.72 4.95 3.95
C GLY A 16 1.21 3.68 3.29
N ILE A 17 2.06 3.06 2.47
CA ILE A 17 1.82 1.76 1.86
C ILE A 17 2.66 0.74 2.63
N LEU A 18 2.03 -0.36 3.06
CA LEU A 18 2.75 -1.46 3.71
C LEU A 18 3.64 -2.17 2.70
N SER A 19 4.92 -2.28 3.02
CA SER A 19 5.84 -3.13 2.25
C SER A 19 5.55 -4.62 2.50
N PRO A 20 5.87 -5.50 1.53
CA PRO A 20 5.73 -6.95 1.73
C PRO A 20 6.42 -7.45 3.00
N ASP A 21 7.58 -6.91 3.34
CA ASP A 21 8.34 -7.31 4.53
C ASP A 21 7.73 -6.82 5.85
N GLU A 22 7.01 -5.69 5.85
CA GLU A 22 6.21 -5.27 7.00
C GLU A 22 5.01 -6.20 7.20
N ILE A 23 4.31 -6.56 6.13
CA ILE A 23 3.17 -7.48 6.19
C ILE A 23 3.61 -8.83 6.76
N ARG A 24 4.73 -9.40 6.27
CA ARG A 24 5.27 -10.67 6.79
C ARG A 24 5.68 -10.57 8.26
N ARG A 25 6.30 -9.46 8.68
CA ARG A 25 6.72 -9.25 10.09
C ARG A 25 5.55 -9.07 11.05
N MET A 26 4.48 -8.42 10.60
CA MET A 26 3.25 -8.25 11.40
C MET A 26 2.43 -9.54 11.47
N SER A 27 2.64 -10.45 10.52
CA SER A 27 1.85 -11.65 10.39
C SER A 27 2.33 -12.78 11.29
N VAL A 28 1.38 -13.48 11.91
CA VAL A 28 1.64 -14.66 12.74
C VAL A 28 1.73 -15.93 11.90
N THR A 29 1.01 -15.99 10.79
CA THR A 29 1.04 -17.15 9.89
C THR A 29 0.72 -16.77 8.45
N ALA A 30 1.30 -17.52 7.52
CA ALA A 30 0.84 -17.57 6.15
C ALA A 30 -0.44 -18.43 6.04
N ILE A 31 -1.38 -17.99 5.20
CA ILE A 31 -2.58 -18.74 4.82
C ILE A 31 -2.30 -19.41 3.49
N VAL A 32 -2.34 -20.74 3.48
CA VAL A 32 -1.91 -21.59 2.37
C VAL A 32 -3.02 -22.49 1.83
N THR A 33 -4.11 -22.67 2.60
CA THR A 33 -5.29 -23.43 2.18
C THR A 33 -6.55 -22.59 2.32
N SER A 34 -7.52 -22.84 1.43
CA SER A 34 -8.88 -22.27 1.52
C SER A 34 -9.81 -23.08 2.42
N GLU A 35 -9.39 -24.29 2.83
CA GLU A 35 -10.18 -25.14 3.71
C GLU A 35 -10.24 -24.53 5.12
N LEU A 36 -11.44 -24.58 5.71
CA LEU A 36 -11.71 -23.95 7.00
C LEU A 36 -11.58 -24.95 8.15
N TYR A 37 -12.15 -26.14 7.96
CA TYR A 37 -12.26 -27.19 8.97
C TYR A 37 -11.89 -28.54 8.38
N ASP A 38 -11.31 -29.41 9.21
CA ASP A 38 -11.05 -30.80 8.86
C ASP A 38 -12.34 -31.65 8.94
N GLU A 39 -12.21 -32.95 8.64
CA GLU A 39 -13.32 -33.91 8.68
C GLU A 39 -13.95 -34.04 10.08
N ASP A 40 -13.18 -33.72 11.14
CA ASP A 40 -13.63 -33.72 12.52
C ASP A 40 -14.28 -32.38 12.94
N GLY A 41 -14.37 -31.41 12.03
CA GLY A 41 -14.93 -30.08 12.27
C GLY A 41 -14.00 -29.14 13.04
N ARG A 42 -12.69 -29.44 13.13
CA ARG A 42 -11.70 -28.60 13.81
C ARG A 42 -11.03 -27.65 12.82
N PRO A 43 -10.66 -26.43 13.25
CA PRO A 43 -10.01 -25.48 12.37
C PRO A 43 -8.66 -25.99 11.84
N ILE A 44 -8.43 -25.82 10.54
CA ILE A 44 -7.19 -26.24 9.89
C ILE A 44 -6.08 -25.20 10.07
N GLN A 45 -4.88 -25.64 10.45
CA GLN A 45 -3.70 -24.78 10.49
C GLN A 45 -3.28 -24.33 9.08
N GLY A 46 -2.98 -23.05 8.92
CA GLY A 46 -2.73 -22.45 7.61
C GLY A 46 -3.99 -22.21 6.78
N GLY A 47 -5.17 -22.48 7.32
CA GLY A 47 -6.47 -22.08 6.76
C GLY A 47 -6.95 -20.74 7.32
N LEU A 48 -8.08 -20.24 6.83
CA LEU A 48 -8.62 -18.95 7.26
C LEU A 48 -9.08 -18.95 8.73
N MET A 49 -9.43 -20.12 9.26
CA MET A 49 -9.82 -20.31 10.67
C MET A 49 -8.63 -20.72 11.56
N ASP A 50 -7.38 -20.52 11.13
CA ASP A 50 -6.20 -20.90 11.93
C ASP A 50 -6.29 -20.30 13.34
N PRO A 51 -6.23 -21.13 14.41
CA PRO A 51 -6.37 -20.66 15.79
C PRO A 51 -5.38 -19.57 16.20
N ARG A 52 -4.22 -19.48 15.53
CA ARG A 52 -3.20 -18.46 15.79
C ARG A 52 -3.64 -17.05 15.38
N LEU A 53 -4.67 -16.92 14.55
CA LEU A 53 -5.23 -15.63 14.15
C LEU A 53 -6.12 -15.02 15.25
N GLY A 54 -6.58 -15.84 16.20
CA GLY A 54 -7.39 -15.37 17.34
C GLY A 54 -8.28 -16.46 17.91
N ALA A 55 -8.78 -16.21 19.13
CA ALA A 55 -9.81 -17.04 19.73
C ALA A 55 -11.19 -16.57 19.24
N VAL A 56 -11.96 -17.48 18.62
CA VAL A 56 -13.28 -17.18 18.05
C VAL A 56 -14.41 -17.67 18.96
N SER A 57 -14.19 -18.79 19.66
CA SER A 57 -15.22 -19.43 20.47
C SER A 57 -15.01 -19.23 21.98
N PRO A 58 -16.08 -19.15 22.79
CA PRO A 58 -15.98 -19.11 24.23
C PRO A 58 -15.20 -20.31 24.78
N GLY A 59 -14.30 -20.09 25.74
CA GLY A 59 -13.45 -21.14 26.30
C GLY A 59 -12.21 -21.50 25.46
N GLN A 60 -12.11 -21.00 24.22
CA GLN A 60 -10.89 -21.09 23.43
C GLN A 60 -9.87 -20.06 23.93
N ILE A 61 -8.62 -20.49 24.09
CA ILE A 61 -7.48 -19.63 24.40
C ILE A 61 -6.67 -19.43 23.13
N CYS A 62 -6.34 -18.18 22.80
CA CYS A 62 -5.53 -17.87 21.64
C CYS A 62 -4.07 -18.34 21.86
N PRO A 63 -3.52 -19.21 21.00
CA PRO A 63 -2.15 -19.70 21.14
C PRO A 63 -1.09 -18.61 20.91
N THR A 64 -1.46 -17.47 20.31
CA THR A 64 -0.53 -16.38 20.00
C THR A 64 -0.36 -15.40 21.17
N CYS A 65 -1.46 -14.92 21.76
CA CYS A 65 -1.42 -13.95 22.86
C CYS A 65 -1.78 -14.53 24.23
N GLY A 66 -2.31 -15.75 24.31
CA GLY A 66 -2.76 -16.37 25.56
C GLY A 66 -4.09 -15.84 26.11
N ASN A 67 -4.74 -14.91 25.42
CA ASN A 67 -6.02 -14.35 25.86
C ASN A 67 -7.21 -15.21 25.43
N ASP A 68 -8.32 -15.05 26.16
CA ASP A 68 -9.62 -15.62 25.79
C ASP A 68 -10.27 -14.87 24.62
N ALA A 69 -11.37 -15.40 24.08
CA ALA A 69 -12.10 -14.79 22.96
C ALA A 69 -12.62 -13.35 23.25
N LYS A 70 -12.76 -12.96 24.52
CA LYS A 70 -13.21 -11.60 24.89
C LYS A 70 -12.08 -10.59 24.91
N SER A 71 -10.87 -11.03 25.27
CA SER A 71 -9.69 -10.18 25.47
C SER A 71 -8.65 -10.31 24.35
N CYS A 72 -8.84 -11.23 23.41
CA CYS A 72 -7.99 -11.38 22.24
C CYS A 72 -8.30 -10.25 21.22
N PRO A 73 -7.31 -9.43 20.83
CA PRO A 73 -7.51 -8.37 19.83
C PRO A 73 -7.59 -8.91 18.39
N GLY A 74 -7.25 -10.18 18.18
CA GLY A 74 -7.00 -10.75 16.86
C GLY A 74 -5.57 -10.48 16.36
N HIS A 75 -5.12 -11.30 15.43
CA HIS A 75 -3.78 -11.27 14.89
C HIS A 75 -3.79 -11.36 13.37
N PHE A 76 -2.86 -10.66 12.72
CA PHE A 76 -2.79 -10.63 11.27
C PHE A 76 -2.23 -11.95 10.70
N GLY A 77 -2.88 -12.46 9.67
CA GLY A 77 -2.34 -13.44 8.74
C GLY A 77 -1.88 -12.75 7.45
N HIS A 78 -1.15 -13.46 6.60
CA HIS A 78 -0.87 -13.00 5.24
C HIS A 78 -1.06 -14.13 4.22
N VAL A 79 -1.37 -13.76 2.99
CA VAL A 79 -1.37 -14.68 1.84
C VAL A 79 -0.18 -14.30 0.97
N GLU A 80 0.71 -15.25 0.73
CA GLU A 80 1.81 -15.04 -0.22
C GLU A 80 1.28 -15.23 -1.64
N LEU A 81 1.24 -14.14 -2.41
CA LEU A 81 0.75 -14.19 -3.78
C LEU A 81 1.81 -14.81 -4.69
N ALA A 82 1.41 -15.78 -5.51
CA ALA A 82 2.32 -16.44 -6.45
C ALA A 82 2.94 -15.49 -7.49
N ARG A 83 2.27 -14.36 -7.78
CA ARG A 83 2.75 -13.31 -8.69
C ARG A 83 2.36 -11.94 -8.16
N PRO A 84 3.12 -10.88 -8.51
CA PRO A 84 2.73 -9.51 -8.18
C PRO A 84 1.36 -9.16 -8.77
N VAL A 85 0.49 -8.60 -7.94
CA VAL A 85 -0.84 -8.11 -8.36
C VAL A 85 -0.87 -6.61 -8.18
N ILE A 86 -1.32 -5.90 -9.21
CA ILE A 86 -1.48 -4.44 -9.14
C ILE A 86 -2.70 -4.12 -8.28
N HIS A 87 -2.47 -3.37 -7.22
CA HIS A 87 -3.55 -2.91 -6.35
C HIS A 87 -4.44 -1.89 -7.09
N VAL A 88 -5.74 -2.17 -7.16
CA VAL A 88 -6.72 -1.42 -7.97
C VAL A 88 -6.72 0.08 -7.62
N GLY A 89 -6.59 0.41 -6.34
CA GLY A 89 -6.54 1.80 -5.86
C GLY A 89 -5.35 2.64 -6.40
N PHE A 90 -4.32 2.00 -6.96
CA PHE A 90 -3.15 2.68 -7.52
C PHE A 90 -3.04 2.58 -9.04
N ILE A 91 -3.98 1.92 -9.73
CA ILE A 91 -3.89 1.69 -11.18
C ILE A 91 -3.66 2.99 -11.95
N LYS A 92 -4.44 4.04 -11.66
CA LYS A 92 -4.31 5.34 -12.35
C LYS A 92 -2.93 5.95 -12.14
N HIS A 93 -2.44 5.97 -10.91
CA HIS A 93 -1.13 6.52 -10.57
C HIS A 93 0.01 5.74 -11.20
N ILE A 94 -0.10 4.41 -11.25
CA ILE A 94 0.88 3.53 -11.89
C ILE A 94 0.89 3.78 -13.39
N TYR A 95 -0.28 3.80 -14.03
CA TYR A 95 -0.43 4.08 -15.46
C TYR A 95 0.20 5.43 -15.84
N ASP A 96 -0.14 6.46 -15.07
CA ASP A 96 0.41 7.80 -15.24
C ASP A 96 1.94 7.74 -15.11
N THR A 97 2.46 7.21 -14.00
CA THR A 97 3.92 7.10 -13.77
C THR A 97 4.65 6.39 -14.92
N LEU A 98 4.10 5.29 -15.44
CA LEU A 98 4.70 4.53 -16.54
C LEU A 98 4.70 5.31 -17.86
N ARG A 99 3.67 6.10 -18.14
CA ARG A 99 3.59 6.89 -19.37
C ARG A 99 4.49 8.14 -19.31
N SER A 100 4.70 8.74 -18.14
CA SER A 100 5.58 9.92 -17.97
C SER A 100 7.06 9.59 -17.81
N THR A 101 7.42 8.32 -17.63
CA THR A 101 8.82 7.89 -17.48
C THR A 101 9.35 7.16 -18.71
N CYS A 102 10.64 7.28 -18.97
CA CYS A 102 11.34 6.55 -20.02
C CYS A 102 11.61 5.12 -19.56
N ARG A 103 11.16 4.13 -20.34
CA ARG A 103 11.34 2.70 -20.02
C ARG A 103 12.80 2.22 -20.01
N ARG A 104 13.72 2.98 -20.63
CA ARG A 104 15.14 2.61 -20.72
C ARG A 104 16.00 3.21 -19.62
N CYS A 105 15.77 4.48 -19.27
CA CYS A 105 16.60 5.19 -18.29
C CYS A 105 15.86 5.61 -17.01
N GLY A 106 14.56 5.33 -16.90
CA GLY A 106 13.74 5.67 -15.73
C GLY A 106 13.47 7.17 -15.53
N ARG A 107 14.07 8.05 -16.34
CA ARG A 107 13.89 9.50 -16.22
C ARG A 107 12.48 9.92 -16.64
N ILE A 108 11.97 10.96 -16.01
CA ILE A 108 10.75 11.64 -16.45
C ILE A 108 11.01 12.22 -17.85
N LYS A 109 10.02 12.11 -18.74
CA LYS A 109 10.05 12.63 -20.12
C LYS A 109 9.87 14.15 -20.14
N LEU A 110 10.75 14.86 -19.44
CA LEU A 110 10.81 16.32 -19.40
C LEU A 110 12.21 16.80 -19.83
N PRO A 111 12.30 17.92 -20.55
CA PRO A 111 13.57 18.62 -20.75
C PRO A 111 14.18 19.04 -19.41
N GLU A 112 15.51 19.10 -19.34
CA GLU A 112 16.25 19.44 -18.12
C GLU A 112 15.90 20.84 -17.59
N THR A 113 15.61 21.78 -18.49
CA THR A 113 15.20 23.16 -18.18
C THR A 113 13.87 23.18 -17.43
N GLU A 114 12.86 22.45 -17.92
CA GLU A 114 11.56 22.31 -17.27
C GLU A 114 11.68 21.53 -15.96
N LEU A 115 12.49 20.47 -15.92
CA LEU A 115 12.72 19.69 -14.71
C LEU A 115 13.32 20.56 -13.59
N THR A 116 14.28 21.42 -13.92
CA THR A 116 14.87 22.40 -13.00
C THR A 116 13.84 23.42 -12.52
N ARG A 117 13.02 23.95 -13.45
CA ARG A 117 11.96 24.91 -13.15
C ARG A 117 10.93 24.33 -12.17
N TYR A 118 10.39 23.15 -12.45
CA TYR A 118 9.40 22.49 -11.59
C TYR A 118 10.00 22.11 -10.23
N SER A 119 11.24 21.65 -10.19
CA SER A 119 11.93 21.33 -8.93
C SER A 119 12.07 22.55 -8.02
N ASN A 120 12.44 23.70 -8.60
CA ASN A 120 12.52 24.97 -7.86
C ASN A 120 11.15 25.44 -7.37
N LEU A 121 10.10 25.28 -8.17
CA LEU A 121 8.73 25.61 -7.77
C LEU A 121 8.27 24.76 -6.57
N LEU A 122 8.51 23.45 -6.64
CA LEU A 122 8.17 22.52 -5.56
C LEU A 122 8.92 22.85 -4.26
N LYS A 123 10.19 23.26 -4.36
CA LYS A 123 10.99 23.68 -3.20
C LYS A 123 10.38 24.92 -2.53
N LYS A 124 10.06 25.95 -3.30
CA LYS A 124 9.43 27.19 -2.80
C LYS A 124 8.06 26.93 -2.16
N LEU A 125 7.26 26.04 -2.75
CA LEU A 125 5.97 25.65 -2.20
C LEU A 125 6.11 24.96 -0.84
N LYS A 126 7.09 24.04 -0.70
CA LYS A 126 7.37 23.35 0.57
C LYS A 126 7.80 24.30 1.68
N GLU A 127 8.59 25.32 1.36
CA GLU A 127 9.06 26.32 2.33
C GLU A 127 7.92 27.23 2.81
N ARG A 128 7.06 27.68 1.88
CA ARG A 128 6.03 28.70 2.19
C ARG A 128 4.75 28.12 2.78
N TRP A 129 4.37 26.92 2.37
CA TRP A 129 3.12 26.27 2.81
C TRP A 129 3.35 24.77 2.98
N PRO A 130 4.05 24.31 4.02
CA PRO A 130 4.49 22.91 4.15
C PRO A 130 3.33 21.90 4.18
N LEU A 131 2.19 22.27 4.78
CA LEU A 131 0.97 21.45 4.80
C LEU A 131 0.28 21.42 3.43
N LEU A 132 0.12 22.60 2.80
CA LEU A 132 -0.44 22.71 1.46
C LEU A 132 0.46 22.02 0.43
N ALA A 133 1.77 22.07 0.57
CA ALA A 133 2.74 21.42 -0.30
C ALA A 133 2.73 19.89 -0.14
N LYS A 134 2.44 19.37 1.06
CA LYS A 134 2.22 17.93 1.27
C LYS A 134 0.89 17.48 0.67
N MET A 135 -0.21 18.21 0.91
CA MET A 135 -1.52 17.94 0.33
C MET A 135 -1.50 18.10 -1.20
N LEU A 136 -0.85 19.14 -1.69
CA LEU A 136 -0.63 19.38 -3.11
C LEU A 136 0.31 18.33 -3.67
N ALA A 137 1.40 17.89 -3.03
CA ALA A 137 2.23 16.79 -3.55
C ALA A 137 1.46 15.47 -3.69
N GLN A 138 0.59 15.16 -2.73
CA GLN A 138 -0.31 14.01 -2.79
C GLN A 138 -1.33 14.17 -3.93
N ASN A 139 -1.87 15.37 -4.13
CA ASN A 139 -2.76 15.73 -5.24
C ASN A 139 -2.03 16.12 -6.57
N LEU A 140 -0.69 16.26 -6.59
CA LEU A 140 0.16 16.68 -7.72
C LEU A 140 0.85 15.48 -8.35
N SER A 141 0.81 14.30 -7.72
CA SER A 141 0.88 13.05 -8.47
C SER A 141 -0.15 13.02 -9.62
N LEU A 142 -1.28 13.72 -9.43
CA LEU A 142 -2.31 13.94 -10.46
C LEU A 142 -2.09 15.21 -11.31
N PHE A 143 -1.25 16.19 -10.91
CA PHE A 143 -1.26 17.51 -11.55
C PHE A 143 0.06 17.90 -12.25
N LEU A 144 1.22 17.33 -11.86
CA LEU A 144 2.41 17.32 -12.75
C LEU A 144 2.19 16.45 -14.00
N TYR A 145 1.14 15.62 -13.96
CA TYR A 145 0.64 14.88 -15.11
C TYR A 145 -0.20 15.72 -16.08
N PHE A 146 -0.88 16.77 -15.61
CA PHE A 146 -1.87 17.47 -16.42
C PHE A 146 -1.32 18.62 -17.26
N HIS A 147 -0.15 19.19 -16.92
CA HIS A 147 0.37 20.33 -17.69
C HIS A 147 1.37 19.98 -18.80
N THR A 148 1.88 18.75 -18.83
CA THR A 148 2.58 18.20 -20.03
C THR A 148 1.61 17.76 -21.12
N ALA A 149 0.29 17.82 -20.87
CA ALA A 149 -0.74 17.31 -21.77
C ALA A 149 -1.49 18.40 -22.58
N TYR A 150 -1.09 19.68 -22.53
CA TYR A 150 -1.86 20.77 -23.17
C TYR A 150 -1.17 21.56 -24.29
N ASN A 151 -0.05 21.08 -24.83
CA ASN A 151 0.48 21.49 -26.14
C ASN A 151 1.48 20.40 -26.54
N LEU A 152 1.21 19.54 -27.53
CA LEU A 152 1.22 19.90 -28.93
C LEU A 152 0.23 19.01 -29.68
N ASN A 153 -0.76 19.65 -30.31
CA ASN A 153 -1.66 19.02 -31.26
C ASN A 153 -0.90 18.45 -32.46
N GLY A 154 -1.26 17.22 -32.83
CA GLY A 154 -1.21 16.74 -34.20
C GLY A 154 -0.15 15.68 -34.47
N HIS A 155 -0.50 14.40 -34.26
CA HIS A 155 -0.37 13.34 -35.27
C HIS A 155 -1.11 12.05 -34.80
N GLN A 156 -1.84 11.43 -35.73
CA GLN A 156 -2.78 10.30 -35.59
C GLN A 156 -2.06 8.91 -35.60
N PRO A 157 -2.75 7.77 -35.44
CA PRO A 157 -2.50 6.72 -34.45
C PRO A 157 -1.65 5.52 -34.95
N TYR A 158 -1.26 4.65 -34.01
CA TYR A 158 -0.53 3.40 -34.20
C TYR A 158 -1.21 2.41 -35.19
N PRO A 159 -0.44 1.57 -35.91
CA PRO A 159 -0.95 0.29 -36.38
C PRO A 159 -0.93 -0.72 -35.23
N ALA A 160 -2.09 -1.34 -34.99
CA ALA A 160 -2.21 -2.59 -34.26
C ALA A 160 -1.78 -3.71 -35.21
N ASP A 161 -0.78 -4.52 -34.81
CA ASP A 161 -0.61 -5.91 -35.23
C ASP A 161 0.58 -6.56 -34.48
N SER A 162 0.42 -7.86 -34.21
CA SER A 162 1.40 -8.84 -33.71
C SER A 162 1.63 -8.96 -32.19
N TYR A 163 0.64 -9.53 -31.51
CA TYR A 163 0.93 -10.59 -30.53
C TYR A 163 -0.03 -11.76 -30.76
N SER A 164 0.19 -12.45 -31.87
CA SER A 164 -0.08 -13.88 -31.99
C SER A 164 1.18 -14.62 -31.51
N THR A 165 1.09 -15.23 -30.34
CA THR A 165 1.63 -16.54 -29.93
C THR A 165 1.32 -16.72 -28.46
#